data_AF-A0A0L0UMT1-F1
#
_entry.id   AF-A0A0L0UMT1-F1
#
_cell.length_a   1.000
_cell.length_b   1.000
_cell.length_c   1.000
_cell.angle_alpha   90.00
_cell.angle_beta   90.00
_cell.angle_gamma   90.00
#
_symmetry.space_group_name_H-M   'P 1'
#
loop_
_entity.id
_entity.type
_entity.pdbx_description
1 polymer ?
#
loop_
_entity_poly.entity_id
_entity_poly.type
_entity_poly.pdbx_seq_one_letter_code
_entity_poly.pdbx_strand_id
1 'polypeptide(L)' 'AAMDTTIENAIRSVARRCRTEIIDKTKGKPKQLHDPITTEILNAHAKKITSLPPGNFSAKLWLSYFVHLIDKESRQP' A
#
# COMPACT_ATOMS: atom_id res chain seq x y z
N ALA A 1 -13.56 -10.39 -12.93
CA ALA A 1 -13.52 -9.03 -13.51
C ALA A 1 -12.15 -8.45 -13.21
N ALA A 2 -11.40 -8.06 -14.24
CA ALA A 2 -10.17 -7.29 -14.02
C ALA A 2 -10.54 -5.95 -13.35
N MET A 3 -9.66 -5.45 -12.48
CA MET A 3 -9.85 -4.17 -11.82
C MET A 3 -9.85 -3.05 -12.87
N ASP A 4 -10.76 -2.10 -12.76
CA ASP A 4 -10.78 -0.94 -13.67
C ASP A 4 -9.46 -0.17 -13.58
N THR A 5 -8.90 0.21 -14.73
CA THR A 5 -7.59 0.86 -14.82
C THR A 5 -7.53 2.17 -14.03
N THR A 6 -8.64 2.92 -13.93
CA THR A 6 -8.71 4.16 -13.15
C THR A 6 -8.59 3.87 -11.66
N ILE A 7 -9.31 2.86 -11.18
CA ILE A 7 -9.25 2.43 -9.78
C ILE A 7 -7.85 1.88 -9.48
N GLU A 8 -7.29 1.08 -10.38
CA GLU A 8 -5.95 0.52 -10.25
C GLU A 8 -4.89 1.63 -10.11
N ASN A 9 -4.95 2.64 -10.97
CA ASN A 9 -4.07 3.81 -10.90
C ASN A 9 -4.25 4.62 -9.62
N ALA A 10 -5.50 4.78 -9.14
CA ALA A 10 -5.79 5.44 -7.89
C ALA A 10 -5.17 4.70 -6.70
N ILE A 11 -5.35 3.39 -6.60
CA ILE A 11 -4.75 2.59 -5.53
C ILE A 11 -3.22 2.59 -5.63
N ARG A 12 -2.64 2.46 -6.84
CA ARG A 12 -1.19 2.58 -7.04
C ARG A 12 -0.63 3.91 -6.57
N SER A 13 -1.36 5.00 -6.79
CA SER A 13 -0.97 6.34 -6.32
C SER A 13 -0.89 6.42 -4.79
N VAL A 14 -1.89 5.86 -4.10
CA VAL A 14 -1.90 5.75 -2.64
C VAL A 14 -0.79 4.81 -2.17
N ALA A 15 -0.58 3.68 -2.84
CA ALA A 15 0.43 2.69 -2.52
C ALA A 15 1.87 3.25 -2.62
N ARG A 16 2.18 4.08 -3.63
CA ARG A 16 3.47 4.78 -3.71
C ARG A 16 3.73 5.65 -2.48
N ARG A 17 2.73 6.46 -2.09
CA ARG A 17 2.84 7.32 -0.90
C ARG A 17 2.98 6.50 0.38
N CYS A 18 2.18 5.44 0.52
CA CYS A 18 2.25 4.50 1.63
C CYS A 18 3.66 3.87 1.73
N ARG A 19 4.23 3.43 0.61
CA ARG A 19 5.58 2.85 0.57
C ARG A 19 6.65 3.84 1.02
N THR A 20 6.63 5.07 0.51
CA THR A 20 7.57 6.12 0.92
C THR A 20 7.51 6.35 2.42
N GLU A 21 6.30 6.46 2.98
CA GLU A 21 6.14 6.67 4.42
C GLU A 21 6.59 5.46 5.25
N ILE A 22 6.33 4.23 4.80
CA ILE A 22 6.86 3.01 5.44
C ILE A 22 8.39 3.06 5.48
N ILE A 23 9.04 3.36 4.36
CA ILE A 23 10.51 3.42 4.28
C ILE A 23 11.04 4.50 5.23
N ASP A 24 10.47 5.70 5.21
CA ASP A 24 10.92 6.81 6.05
C ASP A 24 10.74 6.52 7.54
N LYS A 25 9.60 5.92 7.92
CA LYS A 25 9.28 5.61 9.32
C LYS A 25 9.99 4.38 9.85
N THR A 26 10.38 3.44 8.99
CA THR A 26 11.14 2.23 9.37
C THR A 26 12.66 2.45 9.29
N LYS A 27 13.13 3.48 8.58
CA LYS A 27 14.55 3.84 8.48
C LYS A 27 15.19 4.01 9.85
N GLY A 28 16.25 3.25 10.11
CA GLY A 28 17.00 3.29 11.37
C GLY A 28 16.29 2.62 12.57
N LYS A 29 15.11 2.03 12.39
CA LYS A 29 14.41 1.30 13.47
C LYS A 29 14.72 -0.20 13.44
N PRO A 30 14.70 -0.87 14.61
CA PRO A 30 14.77 -2.32 14.69
C PRO A 30 13.64 -3.01 13.93
N LYS A 31 13.93 -4.15 13.29
CA LYS A 31 12.95 -4.95 12.52
C LYS A 31 11.69 -5.32 13.31
N GLN A 32 11.82 -5.54 14.63
CA GLN A 32 10.69 -5.84 15.52
C GLN A 32 9.63 -4.74 15.54
N LEU A 33 10.01 -3.48 15.24
CA LEU A 33 9.09 -2.35 15.18
C LEU A 33 8.54 -2.09 13.77
N HIS A 34 9.03 -2.80 12.74
CA HIS A 34 8.62 -2.54 11.36
C HIS A 34 7.17 -2.98 11.12
N ASP A 35 6.78 -4.14 11.64
CA ASP A 35 5.43 -4.68 11.51
C ASP A 35 4.33 -3.76 12.08
N PRO A 36 4.42 -3.28 13.35
CA PRO A 36 3.40 -2.39 13.90
C PRO A 36 3.36 -1.05 13.15
N ILE A 37 4.51 -0.48 12.78
CA ILE A 37 4.60 0.77 12.01
C ILE A 37 3.96 0.61 10.63
N THR A 38 4.30 -0.47 9.93
CA THR A 38 3.75 -0.78 8.60
C THR A 38 2.24 -0.96 8.67
N THR A 39 1.76 -1.68 9.69
CA THR A 39 0.32 -1.92 9.90
C THR A 39 -0.43 -0.61 10.16
N GLU A 40 0.11 0.28 10.98
CA GLU A 40 -0.49 1.59 11.27
C GLU A 40 -0.58 2.46 10.01
N ILE A 41 0.52 2.55 9.26
CA ILE A 41 0.57 3.32 8.00
C ILE A 41 -0.42 2.75 6.97
N LEU A 42 -0.44 1.42 6.79
CA LEU A 42 -1.40 0.76 5.90
C LEU A 42 -2.85 1.07 6.28
N ASN A 43 -3.18 1.02 7.58
CA ASN A 43 -4.53 1.35 8.06
C ASN A 43 -4.89 2.81 7.77
N ALA A 44 -3.96 3.75 7.97
CA ALA A 44 -4.19 5.18 7.73
C ALA A 44 -4.40 5.49 6.24
N HIS A 45 -3.62 4.89 5.34
CA HIS A 45 -3.77 5.09 3.91
C HIS A 45 -4.96 4.33 3.32
N ALA A 46 -5.31 3.16 3.84
CA ALA A 46 -6.48 2.41 3.39
C ALA A 46 -7.79 3.20 3.59
N LYS A 47 -7.89 4.03 4.64
CA LYS A 47 -9.04 4.93 4.86
C LYS A 47 -9.22 5.98 3.77
N LYS A 48 -8.14 6.33 3.03
CA LYS A 48 -8.19 7.28 1.92
C LYS A 48 -8.74 6.64 0.64
N ILE A 49 -8.88 5.31 0.61
CA ILE A 49 -9.45 4.57 -0.52
C ILE A 49 -10.96 4.49 -0.29
N THR A 50 -11.69 5.47 -0.83
CA THR A 50 -13.15 5.60 -0.67
C THR A 50 -13.94 4.87 -1.74
N SER A 51 -13.32 4.57 -2.88
CA SER A 51 -13.98 3.96 -4.04
C SER A 51 -13.29 2.65 -4.38
N LEU A 52 -13.84 1.55 -3.85
CA LEU A 52 -13.45 0.20 -4.23
C LEU A 52 -14.50 -0.40 -5.16
N PRO A 53 -14.10 -1.28 -6.09
CA PRO A 53 -15.05 -2.03 -6.86
C PRO A 53 -15.86 -2.94 -5.91
N PRO A 54 -17.21 -2.94 -6.00
CA PRO A 54 -18.05 -3.75 -5.14
C PRO A 54 -17.72 -5.25 -5.30
N GLY A 55 -17.74 -6.00 -4.20
CA GLY A 55 -17.52 -7.45 -4.19
C GLY A 55 -16.06 -7.91 -4.18
N ASN A 56 -15.08 -7.01 -4.04
CA ASN A 56 -13.65 -7.34 -4.00
C ASN A 56 -13.04 -7.24 -2.59
N PHE A 57 -11.75 -7.60 -2.49
CA PHE A 57 -10.93 -7.49 -1.29
C PHE A 57 -10.97 -6.10 -0.63
N SER A 58 -10.66 -6.04 0.67
CA SER A 58 -10.65 -4.79 1.43
C SER A 58 -9.60 -3.79 0.92
N ALA A 59 -9.83 -2.49 1.18
CA ALA A 59 -8.90 -1.42 0.81
C ALA A 59 -7.48 -1.69 1.31
N LYS A 60 -7.38 -2.22 2.53
CA LYS A 60 -6.11 -2.58 3.16
C LYS A 60 -5.41 -3.71 2.40
N LEU A 61 -6.14 -4.73 1.97
CA LEU A 61 -5.52 -5.86 1.26
C LEU A 61 -5.03 -5.44 -0.12
N TRP A 62 -5.82 -4.66 -0.85
CA TRP A 62 -5.38 -4.06 -2.12
C TRP A 62 -4.16 -3.18 -1.94
N LEU A 63 -4.18 -2.31 -0.93
CA LEU A 63 -3.06 -1.43 -0.64
C LEU A 63 -1.78 -2.23 -0.31
N SER A 64 -1.89 -3.24 0.55
CA SER A 64 -0.76 -4.12 0.88
C SER A 64 -0.20 -4.82 -0.35
N TYR A 65 -1.06 -5.33 -1.23
CA TYR A 65 -0.66 -5.96 -2.48
C TYR A 65 0.11 -4.99 -3.38
N PHE A 66 -0.44 -3.80 -3.64
CA PHE A 66 0.21 -2.82 -4.51
C PHE A 66 1.50 -2.24 -3.92
N VAL A 67 1.58 -2.08 -2.60
CA VAL A 67 2.84 -1.67 -1.93
C VAL A 67 3.93 -2.70 -2.19
N HIS A 68 3.63 -4.00 -2.06
CA HIS A 68 4.59 -5.07 -2.38
C HIS A 68 4.92 -5.13 -3.87
N LEU A 69 3.94 -4.94 -4.75
CA LEU A 69 4.16 -4.93 -6.19
C LEU A 69 5.13 -3.82 -6.60
N ILE A 70 4.85 -2.58 -6.17
CA ILE A 70 5.70 -1.41 -6.44
C ILE A 70 7.09 -1.59 -5.81
N ASP A 71 7.16 -2.18 -4.63
CA ASP A 71 8.45 -2.45 -3.99
C ASP A 71 9.29 -3.46 -4.78
N LYS A 72 8.65 -4.48 -5.38
CA LYS A 72 9.32 -5.42 -6.29
C LYS A 72 9.73 -4.75 -7.60
N GLU A 73 8.86 -3.94 -8.20
CA GLU A 73 9.15 -3.15 -9.42
C GLU A 73 10.34 -2.20 -9.19
N SER A 74 10.38 -1.53 -8.03
CA SER A 74 11.46 -0.59 -7.66
C SER A 74 12.80 -1.28 -7.34
N ARG A 75 12.80 -2.60 -7.16
CA ARG A 75 14.01 -3.41 -6.90
C ARG A 75 14.55 -4.08 -8.16
N GLN A 76 13.81 -4.04 -9.28
CA GLN A 76 14.33 -4.53 -10.56
C GLN A 76 15.25 -3.46 -11.17
N PRO A 77 16.44 -3.86 -11.66
CA PRO A 77 17.47 -2.96 -12.19
C PRO A 77 17.07 -2.28 -13.50
#